data_AF-A0A519TWU7-F1
#
_entry.id   AF-A0A519TWU7-F1
#
_cell.length_a   1.000
_cell.length_b   1.000
_cell.length_c   1.000
_cell.angle_alpha   90.00
_cell.angle_beta   90.00
_cell.angle_gamma   90.00
#
_symmetry.space_group_name_H-M   'P 1'
#
loop_
_entity.id
_entity.type
_entity.pdbx_description
1 polymer ?
#
loop_
_entity_poly.entity_id
_entity_poly.type
_entity_poly.pdbx_seq_one_letter_code
_entity_poly.pdbx_strand_id
1 'polypeptide(L)'
;LAHEVTLPADRYTVVDTKLIPTGELKPVKGTPFDFTTPHAIGERLAQVPGGYDHNWVLNTAAGQHRAATVYEPTTGRTMEVTTDEPGVQLYTGNFLDGSLKGKNGVVYGQHAGFCLETQHFPDSPNQAAFPSTILKPGQTYHTTTSYTFGVRK
;
A
#
# COMPACT_ATOMS: atom_id res chain seq x y z
N LEU A 1 -13.62 6.94 -0.55
CA LEU A 1 -12.17 7.16 -0.75
C LEU A 1 -11.90 7.76 -2.14
N ALA A 2 -12.05 9.08 -2.30
CA ALA A 2 -11.80 9.76 -3.59
C ALA A 2 -10.35 10.26 -3.78
N HIS A 3 -9.44 9.88 -2.87
CA HIS A 3 -8.03 10.23 -2.99
C HIS A 3 -7.43 9.51 -4.19
N GLU A 4 -6.71 10.24 -5.04
CA GLU A 4 -5.98 9.70 -6.17
C GLU A 4 -4.64 9.16 -5.69
N VAL A 5 -4.32 7.93 -6.04
CA VAL A 5 -3.06 7.27 -5.70
C VAL A 5 -2.32 6.87 -6.96
N THR A 6 -1.00 7.01 -6.95
CA THR A 6 -0.09 6.39 -7.91
C THR A 6 0.92 5.52 -7.17
N LEU A 7 1.11 4.28 -7.60
CA LEU A 7 2.08 3.32 -7.08
C LEU A 7 3.02 2.92 -8.23
N PRO A 8 4.35 3.16 -8.13
CA PRO A 8 5.32 2.73 -9.13
C PRO A 8 5.62 1.23 -8.97
N ALA A 9 4.61 0.41 -9.25
CA ALA A 9 4.61 -1.03 -9.04
C ALA A 9 3.85 -1.73 -10.17
N ASP A 10 4.55 -2.55 -10.95
CA ASP A 10 3.98 -3.26 -12.10
C ASP A 10 3.36 -4.61 -11.69
N ARG A 11 3.57 -5.04 -10.45
CA ARG A 11 3.10 -6.32 -9.89
C ARG A 11 2.57 -6.15 -8.47
N TYR A 12 1.74 -7.10 -8.04
CA TYR A 12 1.27 -7.22 -6.66
C TYR A 12 1.33 -8.70 -6.21
N THR A 13 1.31 -8.93 -4.90
CA THR A 13 1.24 -10.30 -4.33
C THR A 13 -0.20 -10.78 -4.32
N VAL A 14 -0.48 -11.90 -5.00
CA VAL A 14 -1.80 -12.54 -4.98
C VAL A 14 -1.98 -13.27 -3.64
N VAL A 15 -3.13 -13.06 -2.99
CA VAL A 15 -3.45 -13.68 -1.70
C VAL A 15 -4.55 -14.74 -1.83
N ASP A 16 -4.57 -15.67 -0.88
CA ASP A 16 -5.63 -16.66 -0.73
C ASP A 16 -6.84 -16.11 0.05
N THR A 17 -7.84 -16.96 0.32
CA THR A 17 -9.04 -16.59 1.08
C THR A 17 -8.78 -16.17 2.54
N LYS A 18 -7.58 -16.42 3.05
CA LYS A 18 -7.13 -16.02 4.40
C LYS A 18 -6.20 -14.81 4.36
N LEU A 19 -6.05 -14.17 3.20
CA LEU A 19 -5.15 -13.04 2.94
C LEU A 19 -3.66 -13.40 3.06
N ILE A 20 -3.30 -14.68 2.91
CA ILE A 20 -1.90 -15.12 2.87
C ILE A 20 -1.42 -15.10 1.41
N PRO A 21 -0.25 -14.50 1.11
CA PRO A 21 0.32 -14.55 -0.23
C PRO A 21 0.52 -15.98 -0.72
N THR A 22 0.07 -16.24 -1.94
CA THR A 22 0.21 -17.54 -2.62
C THR A 22 1.63 -17.80 -3.13
N GLY A 23 2.49 -16.77 -3.13
CA GLY A 23 3.79 -16.75 -3.81
C GLY A 23 3.74 -16.16 -5.23
N GLU A 24 2.55 -16.03 -5.83
CA GLU A 24 2.39 -15.44 -7.16
C GLU A 24 2.54 -13.92 -7.12
N LEU A 25 3.40 -13.38 -8.00
CA LEU A 25 3.51 -11.96 -8.30
C LEU A 25 2.83 -11.66 -9.64
N LYS A 26 1.62 -11.11 -9.59
CA LYS A 26 0.78 -10.92 -10.78
C LYS A 26 0.92 -9.50 -11.34
N PRO A 27 0.97 -9.30 -12.67
CA PRO A 27 0.95 -7.97 -13.26
C PRO A 27 -0.29 -7.18 -12.85
N VAL A 28 -0.12 -5.89 -12.56
CA VAL A 28 -1.25 -5.00 -12.24
C VAL A 28 -2.02 -4.59 -13.49
N LYS A 29 -1.34 -4.53 -14.65
CA LYS A 29 -1.90 -4.03 -15.91
C LYS A 29 -3.20 -4.73 -16.30
N GLY A 30 -4.23 -3.94 -16.57
CA GLY A 30 -5.55 -4.45 -16.96
C GLY A 30 -6.34 -5.07 -15.80
N THR A 31 -5.94 -4.82 -14.55
CA THR A 31 -6.64 -5.29 -13.35
C THR A 31 -7.09 -4.10 -12.48
N PRO A 32 -7.96 -4.32 -11.48
CA PRO A 32 -8.28 -3.31 -10.46
C PRO A 32 -7.07 -2.81 -9.67
N PHE A 33 -5.92 -3.50 -9.73
CA PHE A 33 -4.71 -3.17 -8.99
C PHE A 33 -3.78 -2.20 -9.73
N ASP A 34 -4.12 -1.79 -10.96
CA ASP A 34 -3.28 -0.89 -11.76
C ASP A 34 -3.34 0.55 -11.25
N PHE A 35 -2.42 0.92 -10.38
CA PHE A 35 -2.19 2.29 -9.93
C PHE A 35 -0.90 2.88 -10.53
N THR A 36 -0.43 2.36 -11.68
CA THR A 36 0.78 2.89 -12.33
C THR A 36 0.60 4.32 -12.85
N THR A 37 -0.65 4.74 -13.04
CA THR A 37 -1.09 6.12 -13.25
C THR A 37 -2.02 6.58 -12.11
N PRO A 38 -2.26 7.88 -11.93
CA PRO A 38 -3.14 8.38 -10.88
C PRO A 38 -4.58 7.87 -11.05
N HIS A 39 -5.11 7.23 -10.01
CA HIS A 39 -6.50 6.78 -9.96
C HIS A 39 -7.09 6.95 -8.57
N ALA A 40 -8.37 7.28 -8.48
CA ALA A 40 -9.05 7.33 -7.20
C ALA A 40 -9.12 5.92 -6.58
N ILE A 41 -8.74 5.78 -5.31
CA ILE A 41 -8.77 4.47 -4.60
C ILE A 41 -10.17 3.83 -4.71
N GLY A 42 -11.22 4.63 -4.53
CA GLY A 42 -12.60 4.19 -4.58
C GLY A 42 -13.12 3.83 -5.98
N GLU A 43 -12.41 4.18 -7.05
CA GLU A 43 -12.85 3.99 -8.44
C GLU A 43 -13.10 2.50 -8.76
N ARG A 44 -12.21 1.64 -8.27
CA ARG A 44 -12.19 0.20 -8.60
C ARG A 44 -12.32 -0.70 -7.36
N LEU A 45 -12.52 -0.12 -6.19
CA LEU A 45 -12.60 -0.83 -4.90
C LEU A 45 -13.66 -1.94 -4.90
N ALA A 46 -14.83 -1.71 -5.51
CA ALA A 46 -15.91 -2.71 -5.59
C ALA A 46 -15.56 -3.95 -6.43
N GLN A 47 -14.52 -3.87 -7.26
CA GLN A 47 -14.03 -4.99 -8.07
C GLN A 47 -13.05 -5.87 -7.29
N VAL A 48 -12.65 -5.46 -6.08
CA VAL A 48 -11.76 -6.21 -5.20
C VAL A 48 -12.57 -6.73 -4.01
N PRO A 49 -12.80 -8.05 -3.91
CA PRO A 49 -13.54 -8.63 -2.79
C PRO A 49 -12.92 -8.24 -1.45
N GLY A 50 -13.70 -7.61 -0.58
CA GLY A 50 -13.25 -7.13 0.74
C GLY A 50 -12.47 -5.80 0.72
N GLY A 51 -12.24 -5.20 -0.45
CA GLY A 51 -11.44 -3.99 -0.61
C GLY A 51 -9.95 -4.27 -0.75
N TYR A 52 -9.14 -3.22 -0.95
CA TYR A 52 -7.70 -3.41 -1.04
C TYR A 52 -7.14 -3.72 0.35
N ASP A 53 -6.49 -4.86 0.45
CA ASP A 53 -5.58 -5.25 1.52
C ASP A 53 -4.45 -6.09 0.91
N HIS A 54 -3.63 -5.45 0.06
CA HIS A 54 -2.62 -6.16 -0.73
C HIS A 54 -1.30 -5.41 -0.74
N ASN A 55 -0.22 -6.16 -0.95
CA ASN A 55 1.13 -5.63 -1.15
C ASN A 55 1.43 -5.45 -2.65
N TRP A 56 1.77 -4.21 -3.02
CA TRP A 56 2.34 -3.90 -4.32
C TRP A 56 3.85 -4.10 -4.28
N VAL A 57 4.39 -4.68 -5.35
CA VAL A 57 5.82 -4.92 -5.54
C VAL A 57 6.40 -3.69 -6.23
N LEU A 58 7.17 -2.88 -5.49
CA LEU A 58 7.75 -1.66 -6.04
C LEU A 58 8.77 -2.00 -7.13
N ASN A 59 8.78 -1.20 -8.20
CA ASN A 59 9.63 -1.45 -9.37
C ASN A 59 11.13 -1.24 -9.06
N THR A 60 11.43 -0.48 -8.02
CA THR A 60 12.78 -0.26 -7.49
C THR A 60 12.86 -0.87 -6.10
N ALA A 61 13.95 -1.56 -5.77
CA ALA A 61 14.16 -2.18 -4.46
C ALA A 61 15.50 -1.78 -3.82
N ALA A 62 16.16 -0.73 -4.34
CA ALA A 62 17.47 -0.29 -3.89
C ALA A 62 17.52 1.24 -3.74
N GLY A 63 18.08 1.69 -2.62
CA GLY A 63 18.12 3.11 -2.26
C GLY A 63 16.75 3.69 -1.97
N GLN A 64 16.73 4.97 -1.59
CA GLN A 64 15.47 5.70 -1.41
C GLN A 64 14.79 5.93 -2.76
N HIS A 65 13.56 5.47 -2.88
CA HIS A 65 12.73 5.58 -4.08
C HIS A 65 11.28 5.86 -3.69
N ARG A 66 10.47 6.30 -4.65
CA ARG A 66 9.05 6.58 -4.40
C ARG A 66 8.28 5.27 -4.23
N ALA A 67 7.49 5.17 -3.17
CA ALA A 67 6.52 4.08 -2.95
C ALA A 67 5.11 4.46 -3.37
N ALA A 68 4.73 5.72 -3.17
CA ALA A 68 3.40 6.21 -3.53
C ALA A 68 3.37 7.73 -3.68
N THR A 69 2.43 8.22 -4.48
CA THR A 69 1.91 9.58 -4.35
C THR A 69 0.42 9.53 -4.09
N VAL A 70 -0.07 10.49 -3.29
CA VAL A 70 -1.48 10.68 -2.99
C VAL A 70 -1.85 12.12 -3.24
N TYR A 71 -2.99 12.32 -3.88
CA TYR A 71 -3.62 13.62 -4.06
C TYR A 71 -5.08 13.59 -3.59
N GLU A 72 -5.47 14.56 -2.78
CA GLU A 72 -6.84 14.75 -2.34
C GLU A 72 -7.43 15.95 -3.09
N PRO A 73 -8.35 15.74 -4.05
CA PRO A 73 -8.75 16.78 -4.99
C PRO A 73 -9.60 17.90 -4.37
N THR A 74 -10.29 17.68 -3.25
CA THR A 74 -11.18 18.71 -2.69
C THR A 74 -10.44 19.79 -1.90
N THR A 75 -9.29 19.46 -1.31
CA THR A 75 -8.48 20.37 -0.50
C THR A 75 -7.12 20.70 -1.12
N GLY A 76 -6.74 19.99 -2.19
CA GLY A 76 -5.47 20.19 -2.88
C GLY A 76 -4.28 19.55 -2.17
N ARG A 77 -4.49 18.85 -1.05
CA ARG A 77 -3.40 18.23 -0.27
C ARG A 77 -2.73 17.12 -1.07
N THR A 78 -1.41 17.05 -0.94
CA THR A 78 -0.60 15.97 -1.49
C THR A 78 0.20 15.28 -0.40
N MET A 79 0.50 14.00 -0.61
CA MET A 79 1.45 13.23 0.16
C MET A 79 2.32 12.41 -0.79
N GLU A 80 3.63 12.55 -0.70
CA GLU A 80 4.60 11.66 -1.34
C GLU A 80 5.20 10.73 -0.28
N VAL A 81 5.25 9.44 -0.59
CA VAL A 81 5.89 8.41 0.24
C VAL A 81 7.14 7.94 -0.47
N THR A 82 8.30 8.08 0.17
CA THR A 82 9.56 7.47 -0.28
C THR A 82 10.03 6.43 0.72
N THR A 83 10.68 5.37 0.25
CA THR A 83 11.19 4.28 1.08
C THR A 83 12.40 3.60 0.44
N ASP A 84 13.08 2.76 1.21
CA ASP A 84 14.05 1.77 0.72
C ASP A 84 13.52 0.32 0.83
N GLU A 85 12.28 0.13 1.27
CA GLU A 85 11.57 -1.16 1.28
C GLU A 85 11.18 -1.61 -0.14
N PRO A 86 11.08 -2.92 -0.41
CA PRO A 86 10.75 -3.44 -1.74
C PRO A 86 9.24 -3.42 -2.06
N GLY A 87 8.39 -3.21 -1.06
CA GLY A 87 6.93 -3.31 -1.19
C GLY A 87 6.18 -2.24 -0.41
N VAL A 88 4.90 -2.09 -0.76
CA VAL A 88 3.96 -1.23 -0.03
C VAL A 88 2.60 -1.91 0.07
N GLN A 89 2.09 -2.07 1.29
CA GLN A 89 0.72 -2.51 1.55
C GLN A 89 -0.22 -1.32 1.38
N LEU A 90 -1.24 -1.45 0.52
CA LEU A 90 -2.39 -0.56 0.51
C LEU A 90 -3.56 -1.28 1.18
N TYR A 91 -3.93 -0.79 2.36
CA TYR A 91 -5.11 -1.24 3.11
C TYR A 91 -6.14 -0.12 3.19
N THR A 92 -7.36 -0.37 2.74
CA THR A 92 -8.43 0.64 2.64
C THR A 92 -9.38 0.68 3.84
N GLY A 93 -8.91 0.31 5.04
CA GLY A 93 -9.74 0.44 6.25
C GLY A 93 -10.98 -0.45 6.21
N ASN A 94 -10.87 -1.63 5.62
CA ASN A 94 -11.99 -2.51 5.27
C ASN A 94 -12.74 -3.05 6.50
N PHE A 95 -12.04 -3.20 7.62
CA PHE A 95 -12.57 -3.77 8.86
C PHE A 95 -13.01 -2.72 9.89
N LEU A 96 -12.91 -1.43 9.57
CA LEU A 96 -13.50 -0.39 10.41
C LEU A 96 -15.02 -0.53 10.37
N ASP A 97 -15.66 -0.68 11.52
CA ASP A 97 -17.09 -1.01 11.64
C ASP A 97 -17.95 0.16 12.18
N GLY A 98 -17.33 1.32 12.43
CA GLY A 98 -18.01 2.47 13.00
C GLY A 98 -18.28 2.39 14.50
N SER A 99 -17.78 1.37 15.21
CA SER A 99 -17.88 1.30 16.68
C SER A 99 -16.94 2.29 17.37
N LEU A 100 -15.84 2.67 16.71
CA LEU A 100 -14.84 3.58 17.24
C LEU A 100 -15.23 5.05 17.04
N LYS A 101 -15.28 5.79 18.16
CA LYS A 101 -15.33 7.26 18.17
C LYS A 101 -13.91 7.79 18.27
N GLY A 102 -13.43 8.39 17.18
CA GLY A 102 -12.11 8.99 17.08
C GLY A 102 -12.04 10.43 17.57
N LYS A 103 -11.01 11.14 17.09
CA LYS A 103 -10.78 12.55 17.45
C LYS A 103 -11.97 13.42 17.06
N ASN A 104 -12.27 14.41 17.89
CA ASN A 104 -13.41 15.34 17.71
C ASN A 104 -14.76 14.63 17.56
N GLY A 105 -14.89 13.40 18.08
CA GLY A 105 -16.13 12.62 18.01
C GLY A 105 -16.45 12.03 16.64
N VAL A 106 -15.52 12.10 15.68
CA VAL A 106 -15.71 11.51 14.35
C VAL A 106 -15.73 9.99 14.47
N VAL A 107 -16.78 9.37 13.94
CA VAL A 107 -16.90 7.91 13.87
C VAL A 107 -16.12 7.38 12.66
N TYR A 108 -15.26 6.38 12.87
CA TYR A 108 -14.50 5.75 11.80
C TYR A 108 -15.24 4.52 11.26
N GLY A 109 -16.07 4.75 10.24
CA GLY A 109 -16.73 3.68 9.49
C GLY A 109 -15.80 2.99 8.49
N GLN A 110 -16.34 1.99 7.79
CA GLN A 110 -15.64 1.30 6.73
C GLN A 110 -15.12 2.29 5.69
N HIS A 111 -13.85 2.14 5.30
CA HIS A 111 -13.18 3.02 4.34
C HIS A 111 -13.04 4.49 4.77
N ALA A 112 -13.11 4.78 6.08
CA ALA A 112 -12.85 6.13 6.62
C ALA A 112 -11.40 6.60 6.43
N GLY A 113 -10.47 5.69 6.15
CA GLY A 113 -9.06 5.98 5.89
C GLY A 113 -8.40 4.87 5.08
N PHE A 114 -7.14 5.07 4.75
CA PHE A 114 -6.28 4.08 4.10
C PHE A 114 -4.88 4.11 4.70
N CYS A 115 -4.13 3.02 4.53
CA CYS A 115 -2.76 2.85 4.96
C CYS A 115 -1.85 2.66 3.74
N LEU A 116 -0.60 3.11 3.87
CA LEU A 116 0.49 2.84 2.93
C LEU A 116 1.67 2.33 3.75
N GLU A 117 1.75 1.02 3.95
CA GLU A 117 2.72 0.39 4.84
C GLU A 117 3.90 -0.10 4.00
N THR A 118 5.01 0.63 4.01
CA THR A 118 6.24 0.25 3.30
C THR A 118 6.92 -0.91 4.01
N GLN A 119 7.23 -1.99 3.30
CA GLN A 119 7.65 -3.25 3.92
C GLN A 119 8.33 -4.21 2.93
N HIS A 120 8.92 -5.27 3.47
CA HIS A 120 9.13 -6.53 2.74
C HIS A 120 7.79 -7.21 2.45
N PHE A 121 7.76 -8.15 1.51
CA PHE A 121 6.51 -8.79 1.12
C PHE A 121 5.93 -9.63 2.28
N PRO A 122 4.60 -9.67 2.45
CA PRO A 122 4.01 -10.53 3.46
C PRO A 122 4.39 -12.00 3.21
N ASP A 123 4.50 -12.78 4.28
CA ASP A 123 4.88 -14.20 4.24
C ASP A 123 6.28 -14.51 3.63
N SER A 124 7.14 -13.50 3.46
CA SER A 124 8.51 -13.69 2.96
C SER A 124 9.32 -14.81 3.67
N PRO A 125 9.21 -15.04 5.00
CA PRO A 125 9.90 -16.16 5.64
C PRO A 125 9.55 -17.55 5.08
N ASN A 126 8.35 -17.73 4.51
CA ASN A 126 7.87 -19.00 3.97
C ASN A 126 7.87 -19.05 2.44
N GLN A 127 8.22 -17.93 1.77
CA GLN A 127 8.19 -17.77 0.33
C GLN A 127 9.62 -17.53 -0.18
N ALA A 128 10.35 -18.60 -0.51
CA ALA A 128 11.78 -18.53 -0.85
C ALA A 128 12.12 -17.60 -2.04
N ALA A 129 11.15 -17.28 -2.90
CA ALA A 129 11.31 -16.37 -4.02
C ALA A 129 11.14 -14.88 -3.65
N PHE A 130 10.66 -14.57 -2.44
CA PHE A 130 10.47 -13.21 -1.95
C PHE A 130 11.75 -12.64 -1.33
N PRO A 131 11.88 -11.30 -1.21
CA PRO A 131 13.00 -10.68 -0.52
C PRO A 131 13.19 -11.24 0.89
N SER A 132 14.42 -11.65 1.21
CA SER A 132 14.73 -12.24 2.51
C SER A 132 14.50 -11.25 3.64
N THR A 133 13.76 -11.68 4.65
CA THR A 133 13.56 -10.94 5.91
C THR A 133 14.46 -11.46 7.05
N ILE A 134 15.40 -12.37 6.75
CA ILE A 134 16.32 -12.92 7.76
C ILE A 134 17.41 -11.91 8.09
N LEU A 135 17.51 -11.55 9.37
CA LEU A 135 18.67 -10.83 9.93
C LEU A 135 19.54 -11.81 10.73
N LYS A 136 20.81 -11.99 10.34
CA LYS A 136 21.76 -12.87 11.00
C LYS A 136 22.53 -12.13 12.11
N PRO A 137 23.09 -12.85 13.11
CA PRO A 137 23.95 -12.23 14.12
C PRO A 137 25.08 -11.40 13.50
N GLY A 138 25.30 -10.20 14.03
CA GLY A 138 26.31 -9.25 13.54
C GLY A 138 25.88 -8.41 12.33
N GLN A 139 24.70 -8.66 11.74
CA GLN A 139 24.11 -7.79 10.72
C GLN A 139 23.27 -6.67 11.36
N THR A 140 23.14 -5.57 10.64
CA THR A 140 22.24 -4.46 11.00
C THR A 140 21.10 -4.41 9.99
N TYR A 141 19.87 -4.42 10.48
CA TYR A 141 18.71 -4.06 9.68
C TYR A 141 18.45 -2.56 9.82
N HIS A 142 18.20 -1.91 8.69
CA HIS A 142 17.86 -0.50 8.62
C HIS A 142 16.97 -0.26 7.42
N THR A 143 15.88 0.47 7.64
CA THR A 143 15.01 0.98 6.59
C THR A 143 14.60 2.41 6.96
N THR A 144 14.32 3.23 5.94
CA THR A 144 13.77 4.56 6.09
C THR A 144 12.55 4.71 5.20
N THR A 145 11.47 5.27 5.75
CA THR A 145 10.32 5.78 5.00
C THR A 145 10.05 7.22 5.36
N SER A 146 9.88 8.07 4.34
CA SER A 146 9.55 9.49 4.49
C SER A 146 8.18 9.80 3.94
N TYR A 147 7.41 10.62 4.67
CA TYR A 147 6.11 11.14 4.24
C TYR A 147 6.22 12.65 4.04
N THR A 148 6.24 13.09 2.79
CA THR A 148 6.36 14.50 2.43
C THR A 148 4.98 15.04 2.08
N PHE A 149 4.49 16.01 2.86
CA PHE A 149 3.20 16.64 2.64
C PHE A 149 3.34 17.96 1.88
N GLY A 150 2.39 18.22 0.99
CA GLY A 150 2.36 19.44 0.18
C GLY A 150 0.95 19.84 -0.23
N VAL A 151 0.90 20.80 -1.16
CA VAL A 151 -0.34 21.29 -1.76
C VAL A 151 -0.13 21.47 -3.25
N ARG A 152 -1.07 20.97 -4.06
CA ARG A 152 -1.20 21.26 -5.49
C ARG A 152 -2.30 22.29 -5.68
N LYS A 153 -1.95 23.42 -6.31
CA LYS A 153 -2.90 24.46 -6.73
C LYS A 153 -3.53 24.09 -8.07
#